data_AF-A0AA39HXR2-F1
#
_entry.id   AF-A0AA39HXR2-F1
#
_cell.length_a   1.000
_cell.length_b   1.000
_cell.length_c   1.000
_cell.angle_alpha   90.00
_cell.angle_beta   90.00
_cell.angle_gamma   90.00
#
_symmetry.space_group_name_H-M   'P 1'
#
loop_
_entity.id
_entity.type
_entity.pdbx_description
1 polymer ?
#
loop_
_entity_poly.entity_id
_entity_poly.type
_entity_poly.pdbx_seq_one_letter_code
_entity_poly.pdbx_strand_id
1 'polypeptide(L)'
;MANQMIRRFLFLLIFVQYAESRVRYSKWPFVVRYGKHINKGVVTKKLECMLLAYKEKKIAYNINMNERGLDCRIIEDISFTTEISRENAQTFILDTRPIEDDCQCNDTSKMDVRKFFKGPCEAGEEICNEVNRMNTYCIEKVNNRHCTPAKCPEGQKALDGFECCYPFKQPNGTEVCCPANTVPRNIEGGNEMCCPEKGPCCREGHIFEQQLDGKDLCCPYGTEFKGVHLSEPVCCPPMTAWDDESPTYHPQEYEYRGDKTPETQAELVKVCKNVNALPVKIDNKEQNDALKTFMRNAKRFIATIGLAIPEGEQWEKDNYRWMADGSKPTWTNWLEGRPYNSEPPAVFVRFAEDGEHWVDSRSALSAVLCMDTPYEGTEKNNGKL
;
A
#
# COMPACT_ATOMS: atom_id res chain seq x y z
N MET A 1 78.33 13.05 43.66
CA MET A 1 78.84 13.09 42.26
C MET A 1 78.51 11.75 41.59
N ALA A 2 77.23 11.34 41.53
CA ALA A 2 76.25 11.66 40.48
C ALA A 2 76.75 11.30 39.07
N ASN A 3 77.03 10.01 38.90
CA ASN A 3 77.44 9.37 37.66
C ASN A 3 76.35 8.35 37.29
N GLN A 4 76.08 8.20 35.99
CA GLN A 4 75.36 7.08 35.37
C GLN A 4 73.92 6.78 35.82
N MET A 5 72.90 7.41 35.21
CA MET A 5 71.63 6.67 34.97
C MET A 5 70.61 7.28 34.00
N ILE A 6 70.95 8.20 33.09
CA ILE A 6 69.93 8.79 32.20
C ILE A 6 70.49 8.93 30.79
N ARG A 7 70.58 7.81 30.07
CA ARG A 7 70.76 7.79 28.59
C ARG A 7 70.36 6.44 27.96
N ARG A 8 69.36 5.78 28.56
CA ARG A 8 68.58 4.68 27.97
C ARG A 8 67.08 4.98 28.04
N PHE A 9 66.72 6.25 27.89
CA PHE A 9 65.33 6.63 27.65
C PHE A 9 65.02 6.36 26.18
N LEU A 10 64.36 5.24 25.95
CA LEU A 10 63.19 5.18 25.07
C LEU A 10 63.36 5.90 23.71
N PHE A 11 64.22 5.37 22.84
CA PHE A 11 63.79 5.20 21.45
C PHE A 11 62.85 3.99 21.42
N LEU A 12 61.70 4.16 22.07
CA LEU A 12 60.51 3.38 21.74
C LEU A 12 60.12 3.93 20.37
N LEU A 13 60.76 3.39 19.33
CA LEU A 13 60.23 3.41 17.98
C LEU A 13 58.86 2.76 18.10
N ILE A 14 57.86 3.59 18.40
CA ILE A 14 56.48 3.29 18.11
C ILE A 14 56.45 3.28 16.58
N PHE A 15 56.86 2.15 16.00
CA PHE A 15 56.31 1.71 14.74
C PHE A 15 54.82 1.55 15.02
N VAL A 16 54.08 2.65 14.97
CA VAL A 16 52.68 2.61 14.63
C VAL A 16 52.73 2.07 13.21
N GLN A 17 52.77 0.75 13.09
CA GLN A 17 52.29 0.07 11.92
C GLN A 17 50.82 0.47 11.87
N TYR A 18 50.56 1.61 11.23
CA TYR A 18 49.27 1.86 10.64
C TYR A 18 49.12 0.68 9.68
N ALA A 19 48.45 -0.36 10.15
CA ALA A 19 47.83 -1.34 9.29
C ALA A 19 46.88 -0.49 8.44
N GLU A 20 47.38 0.00 7.31
CA GLU A 20 46.55 0.67 6.33
C GLU A 20 45.47 -0.35 6.00
N SER A 21 44.25 -0.05 6.43
CA SER A 21 43.09 -0.86 6.15
C SER A 21 42.96 -1.04 4.65
N ARG A 22 43.39 -2.21 4.15
CA ARG A 22 43.39 -2.50 2.72
C ARG A 22 42.02 -2.98 2.32
N VAL A 23 41.18 -2.04 1.90
CA VAL A 23 39.93 -2.35 1.21
C VAL A 23 40.29 -3.00 -0.13
N ARG A 24 39.84 -4.24 -0.33
CA ARG A 24 40.12 -5.03 -1.52
C ARG A 24 38.83 -5.48 -2.18
N TYR A 25 38.81 -5.45 -3.50
CA TYR A 25 37.75 -6.05 -4.31
C TYR A 25 38.32 -7.19 -5.12
N SER A 26 37.67 -8.35 -5.06
CA SER A 26 38.06 -9.56 -5.79
C SER A 26 37.03 -9.88 -6.86
N LYS A 27 37.51 -10.47 -7.96
CA LYS A 27 36.64 -10.84 -9.09
C LYS A 27 35.62 -11.88 -8.63
N TRP A 28 34.35 -11.60 -8.85
CA TRP A 28 33.26 -12.55 -8.65
C TRP A 28 33.15 -13.47 -9.87
N PRO A 29 33.15 -14.80 -9.70
CA PRO A 29 33.24 -15.74 -10.82
C PRO A 29 31.89 -16.00 -11.51
N PHE A 30 30.77 -15.63 -10.89
CA PHE A 30 29.41 -15.87 -11.41
C PHE A 30 28.80 -14.60 -12.03
N VAL A 31 27.70 -14.73 -12.76
CA VAL A 31 26.87 -13.56 -13.11
C VAL A 31 26.27 -13.01 -11.82
N VAL A 32 26.37 -11.70 -11.65
CA VAL A 32 25.57 -10.98 -10.67
C VAL A 32 24.45 -10.31 -11.45
N ARG A 33 23.20 -10.64 -11.12
CA ARG A 33 22.06 -9.88 -11.60
C ARG A 33 21.91 -8.66 -10.68
N TYR A 34 21.72 -7.50 -11.25
CA TYR A 34 21.51 -6.28 -10.50
C TYR A 34 20.39 -5.49 -11.17
N GLY A 35 19.44 -5.02 -10.36
CA GLY A 35 18.36 -4.16 -10.84
C GLY A 35 18.87 -2.74 -11.01
N LYS A 36 19.23 -2.10 -9.89
CA LYS A 36 19.71 -0.73 -9.85
C LYS A 36 21.23 -0.66 -9.87
N HIS A 37 21.75 0.30 -10.63
CA HIS A 37 23.17 0.58 -10.72
C HIS A 37 23.42 2.05 -11.05
N ILE A 38 24.58 2.56 -10.63
CA ILE A 38 25.05 3.91 -10.93
C ILE A 38 26.09 3.81 -12.05
N ASN A 39 25.79 4.38 -13.22
CA ASN A 39 26.75 4.48 -14.31
C ASN A 39 27.78 5.59 -14.01
N LYS A 40 29.06 5.25 -13.95
CA LYS A 40 30.16 6.21 -13.72
C LYS A 40 30.95 6.52 -15.00
N GLY A 41 30.55 5.96 -16.13
CA GLY A 41 31.17 6.17 -17.43
C GLY A 41 32.41 5.31 -17.66
N VAL A 42 33.22 5.73 -18.63
CA VAL A 42 34.42 4.99 -19.05
C VAL A 42 35.60 5.35 -18.16
N VAL A 43 36.27 4.33 -17.62
CA VAL A 43 37.52 4.44 -16.85
C VAL A 43 38.68 3.77 -17.57
N THR A 44 39.91 4.18 -17.27
CA THR A 44 41.11 3.64 -17.94
C THR A 44 41.64 2.39 -17.25
N LYS A 45 41.43 2.27 -15.94
CA LYS A 45 41.96 1.19 -15.11
C LYS A 45 40.88 0.65 -14.17
N LYS A 46 40.96 -0.65 -13.86
CA LYS A 46 40.07 -1.30 -12.89
C LYS A 46 40.08 -0.61 -11.52
N LEU A 47 41.25 -0.12 -11.11
CA LEU A 47 41.46 0.60 -9.86
C LEU A 47 40.58 1.86 -9.74
N GLU A 48 40.34 2.57 -10.85
CA GLU A 48 39.49 3.77 -10.84
C GLU A 48 38.03 3.40 -10.51
N CYS A 49 37.50 2.33 -11.12
CA CYS A 49 36.14 1.86 -10.82
C CYS A 49 36.01 1.35 -9.37
N MET A 50 37.04 0.69 -8.86
CA MET A 50 37.11 0.24 -7.46
C MET A 50 37.04 1.43 -6.49
N LEU A 51 37.81 2.49 -6.74
CA LEU A 51 37.80 3.70 -5.91
C LEU A 51 36.44 4.42 -5.97
N LEU A 52 35.80 4.42 -7.14
CA LEU A 52 34.44 4.94 -7.28
C LEU A 52 33.44 4.12 -6.47
N ALA A 53 33.49 2.77 -6.55
CA ALA A 53 32.62 1.91 -5.74
C ALA A 53 32.78 2.16 -4.24
N TYR A 54 34.02 2.27 -3.78
CA TYR A 54 34.34 2.56 -2.38
C TYR A 54 33.83 3.94 -1.93
N LYS A 55 34.05 4.98 -2.76
CA LYS A 55 33.54 6.34 -2.49
C LYS A 55 32.02 6.40 -2.40
N GLU A 56 31.33 5.61 -3.21
CA GLU A 56 29.86 5.46 -3.18
C GLU A 56 29.38 4.48 -2.09
N LYS A 57 30.30 3.97 -1.27
CA LYS A 57 30.04 3.03 -0.17
C LYS A 57 29.33 1.75 -0.61
N LYS A 58 29.68 1.23 -1.79
CA LYS A 58 29.09 0.01 -2.35
C LYS A 58 30.06 -1.16 -2.29
N ILE A 59 29.53 -2.35 -2.01
CA ILE A 59 30.33 -3.58 -1.90
C ILE A 59 30.63 -4.24 -3.24
N ALA A 60 30.03 -3.81 -4.36
CA ALA A 60 30.32 -4.37 -5.67
C ALA A 60 30.29 -3.35 -6.81
N TYR A 61 31.02 -3.67 -7.87
CA TYR A 61 30.98 -2.97 -9.14
C TYR A 61 31.14 -3.94 -10.31
N ASN A 62 30.66 -3.52 -11.46
CA ASN A 62 30.81 -4.22 -12.73
C ASN A 62 31.64 -3.35 -13.68
N ILE A 63 32.55 -3.98 -14.41
CA ILE A 63 33.23 -3.36 -15.54
C ILE A 63 32.88 -4.11 -16.81
N ASN A 64 32.52 -3.39 -17.86
CA ASN A 64 32.31 -3.96 -19.18
C ASN A 64 33.36 -3.40 -20.14
N MET A 65 34.13 -4.28 -20.77
CA MET A 65 35.17 -3.87 -21.72
C MET A 65 34.54 -3.54 -23.09
N ASN A 66 34.79 -2.32 -23.56
CA ASN A 66 34.36 -1.85 -24.88
C ASN A 66 35.52 -1.17 -25.63
N GLU A 67 35.28 -0.72 -26.86
CA GLU A 67 36.29 -0.09 -27.72
C GLU A 67 36.88 1.20 -27.12
N ARG A 68 36.17 1.87 -26.22
CA ARG A 68 36.57 3.15 -25.60
C ARG A 68 37.31 2.97 -24.26
N GLY A 69 37.25 1.78 -23.66
CA GLY A 69 37.84 1.50 -22.35
C GLY A 69 36.96 0.58 -21.49
N LEU A 70 36.97 0.81 -20.18
CA LEU A 70 36.19 0.03 -19.21
C LEU A 70 34.95 0.83 -18.80
N ASP A 71 33.76 0.43 -19.23
CA ASP A 71 32.49 1.00 -18.74
C ASP A 71 32.27 0.57 -17.28
N CYS A 72 32.28 1.53 -16.35
CA CYS A 72 32.19 1.31 -14.91
C CYS A 72 30.77 1.52 -14.38
N ARG A 73 30.22 0.48 -13.75
CA ARG A 73 28.88 0.49 -13.14
C ARG A 73 28.99 0.09 -11.67
N ILE A 74 28.52 0.95 -10.78
CA ILE A 74 28.47 0.63 -9.35
C ILE A 74 27.14 -0.05 -9.05
N ILE A 75 27.19 -1.24 -8.44
CA ILE A 75 25.99 -2.04 -8.18
C ILE A 75 25.36 -1.56 -6.88
N GLU A 76 24.07 -1.20 -6.91
CA GLU A 76 23.34 -0.79 -5.71
C GLU A 76 22.73 -1.99 -5.00
N ASP A 77 22.08 -2.86 -5.76
CA ASP A 77 21.38 -4.05 -5.26
C ASP A 77 21.96 -5.30 -5.93
N ILE A 78 22.56 -6.18 -5.12
CA ILE A 78 23.19 -7.42 -5.59
C ILE A 78 22.18 -8.56 -5.49
N SER A 79 21.97 -9.28 -6.59
CA SER A 79 21.30 -10.58 -6.58
C SER A 79 22.19 -11.63 -7.25
N PHE A 80 22.31 -12.80 -6.63
CA PHE A 80 23.18 -13.86 -7.12
C PHE A 80 22.41 -14.84 -8.02
N THR A 81 23.02 -15.20 -9.14
CA THR A 81 22.49 -16.22 -10.08
C THR A 81 23.57 -17.27 -10.35
N THR A 82 23.13 -18.49 -10.73
CA THR A 82 24.03 -19.59 -11.11
C THR A 82 24.54 -19.50 -12.55
N GLU A 83 24.08 -18.51 -13.32
CA GLU A 83 24.56 -18.28 -14.68
C GLU A 83 26.04 -17.87 -14.67
N ILE A 84 26.83 -18.47 -15.56
CA ILE A 84 28.23 -18.11 -15.77
C ILE A 84 28.27 -16.92 -16.73
N SER A 85 29.05 -15.89 -16.41
CA SER A 85 29.09 -14.67 -17.23
C SER A 85 29.64 -15.03 -18.61
N ARG A 86 28.79 -14.87 -19.63
CA ARG A 86 29.17 -15.02 -21.05
C ARG A 86 29.50 -13.68 -21.70
N GLU A 87 29.37 -12.58 -20.96
CA GLU A 87 29.57 -11.23 -21.47
C GLU A 87 30.98 -10.72 -21.15
N ASN A 88 31.42 -9.69 -21.87
CA ASN A 88 32.65 -8.93 -21.59
C ASN A 88 32.62 -8.19 -20.24
N ALA A 89 31.56 -8.41 -19.45
CA ALA A 89 31.34 -7.86 -18.14
C ALA A 89 32.02 -8.71 -17.05
N GLN A 90 32.82 -8.06 -16.19
CA GLN A 90 33.43 -8.64 -15.01
C GLN A 90 32.89 -7.95 -13.77
N THR A 91 32.32 -8.72 -12.84
CA THR A 91 31.88 -8.22 -11.54
C THR A 91 32.98 -8.40 -10.51
N PHE A 92 33.13 -7.42 -9.63
CA PHE A 92 34.05 -7.42 -8.51
C PHE A 92 33.26 -7.10 -7.24
N ILE A 93 33.55 -7.82 -6.17
CA ILE A 93 32.91 -7.65 -4.86
C ILE A 93 33.98 -7.43 -3.79
N LEU A 94 33.61 -6.74 -2.72
CA LEU A 94 34.47 -6.55 -1.57
C LEU A 94 34.89 -7.90 -0.99
N ASP A 95 36.18 -8.02 -0.70
CA ASP A 95 36.81 -9.25 -0.21
C ASP A 95 37.50 -8.98 1.13
N THR A 96 36.87 -9.47 2.20
CA THR A 96 37.35 -9.32 3.57
C THR A 96 38.25 -10.47 4.02
N ARG A 97 38.62 -11.41 3.14
CA ARG A 97 39.51 -12.52 3.51
C ARG A 97 40.90 -12.03 3.94
N PRO A 98 41.57 -12.74 4.86
CA PRO A 98 43.00 -12.56 5.07
C PRO A 98 43.79 -12.73 3.76
N ILE A 99 44.92 -12.03 3.61
CA ILE A 99 45.72 -12.05 2.37
C ILE A 99 46.33 -13.42 2.09
N GLU A 100 46.53 -14.22 3.13
CA GLU A 100 47.05 -15.58 3.08
C GLU A 100 46.08 -16.53 2.33
N ASP A 101 44.79 -16.17 2.24
CA ASP A 101 43.75 -16.96 1.57
C ASP A 101 43.59 -16.64 0.06
N ASP A 102 44.43 -15.76 -0.50
CA ASP A 102 44.34 -15.29 -1.91
C ASP A 102 44.66 -16.36 -2.95
N CYS A 103 45.40 -17.40 -2.56
CA CYS A 103 45.88 -18.46 -3.46
C CYS A 103 44.75 -19.27 -4.12
N GLN A 104 43.49 -19.12 -3.68
CA GLN A 104 42.33 -19.82 -4.23
C GLN A 104 41.68 -19.10 -5.44
N CYS A 105 42.19 -17.96 -5.89
CA CYS A 105 41.50 -17.13 -6.89
C CYS A 105 41.62 -17.59 -8.35
N ASN A 106 42.55 -18.48 -8.68
CA ASN A 106 42.78 -18.90 -10.09
C ASN A 106 41.81 -19.99 -10.56
N ASP A 107 41.25 -20.78 -9.66
CA ASP A 107 40.34 -21.90 -9.98
C ASP A 107 38.92 -21.56 -9.53
N THR A 108 38.14 -20.97 -10.43
CA THR A 108 36.74 -20.58 -10.16
C THR A 108 35.86 -21.75 -9.75
N SER A 109 36.23 -22.99 -10.07
CA SER A 109 35.49 -24.19 -9.68
C SER A 109 35.62 -24.55 -8.20
N LYS A 110 36.68 -24.06 -7.53
CA LYS A 110 36.98 -24.25 -6.11
C LYS A 110 36.64 -23.04 -5.25
N MET A 111 36.21 -21.94 -5.86
CA MET A 111 35.87 -20.73 -5.15
C MET A 111 34.61 -20.95 -4.32
N ASP A 112 34.70 -20.58 -3.04
CA ASP A 112 33.58 -20.54 -2.11
C ASP A 112 33.34 -19.08 -1.74
N VAL A 113 32.28 -18.51 -2.30
CA VAL A 113 32.02 -17.07 -2.18
C VAL A 113 31.69 -16.66 -0.75
N ARG A 114 31.23 -17.59 0.09
CA ARG A 114 30.98 -17.32 1.51
C ARG A 114 32.25 -16.87 2.23
N LYS A 115 33.42 -17.29 1.73
CA LYS A 115 34.70 -16.88 2.30
C LYS A 115 34.97 -15.39 2.11
N PHE A 116 34.46 -14.76 1.04
CA PHE A 116 34.72 -13.35 0.72
C PHE A 116 34.25 -12.40 1.83
N PHE A 117 33.30 -12.84 2.66
CA PHE A 117 32.69 -12.02 3.70
C PHE A 117 33.04 -12.49 5.12
N LYS A 118 33.96 -13.46 5.26
CA LYS A 118 34.24 -14.12 6.55
C LYS A 118 35.25 -13.37 7.42
N GLY A 119 36.13 -12.57 6.84
CA GLY A 119 37.15 -11.86 7.60
C GLY A 119 36.68 -10.48 8.10
N PRO A 120 37.52 -9.78 8.89
CA PRO A 120 37.18 -8.47 9.43
C PRO A 120 36.94 -7.46 8.31
N CYS A 121 35.90 -6.66 8.46
CA CYS A 121 35.61 -5.58 7.51
C CYS A 121 36.11 -4.24 8.05
N GLU A 122 36.97 -3.59 7.27
CA GLU A 122 37.59 -2.30 7.61
C GLU A 122 37.16 -1.18 6.65
N ALA A 123 36.09 -1.41 5.88
CA ALA A 123 35.65 -0.52 4.80
C ALA A 123 34.68 0.60 5.26
N GLY A 124 34.54 0.81 6.58
CA GLY A 124 33.57 1.72 7.18
C GLY A 124 32.23 1.06 7.48
N GLU A 125 31.49 1.59 8.46
CA GLU A 125 30.30 0.97 9.05
C GLU A 125 29.23 0.60 8.00
N GLU A 126 28.92 1.50 7.07
CA GLU A 126 27.88 1.28 6.06
C GLU A 126 28.23 0.11 5.12
N ILE A 127 29.47 0.06 4.63
CA ILE A 127 29.95 -1.03 3.77
C ILE A 127 29.99 -2.34 4.56
N CYS A 128 30.45 -2.29 5.81
CA CYS A 128 30.56 -3.48 6.65
C CYS A 128 29.21 -4.05 7.08
N ASN A 129 28.20 -3.21 7.30
CA ASN A 129 26.84 -3.66 7.54
C ASN A 129 26.30 -4.45 6.33
N GLU A 130 26.59 -3.97 5.11
CA GLU A 130 26.17 -4.65 3.88
C GLU A 130 26.93 -5.97 3.66
N VAL A 131 28.25 -6.00 3.94
CA VAL A 131 29.04 -7.24 3.93
C VAL A 131 28.50 -8.26 4.92
N ASN A 132 28.18 -7.83 6.14
CA ASN A 132 27.62 -8.70 7.18
C ASN A 132 26.24 -9.23 6.76
N ARG A 133 25.38 -8.37 6.21
CA ARG A 133 24.09 -8.76 5.64
C ARG A 133 24.25 -9.87 4.59
N MET A 134 25.22 -9.72 3.69
CA MET A 134 25.53 -10.73 2.67
C MET A 134 26.10 -12.01 3.26
N ASN A 135 27.01 -11.91 4.23
CA ASN A 135 27.57 -13.07 4.90
C ASN A 135 26.48 -13.91 5.58
N THR A 136 25.63 -13.25 6.39
CA THR A 136 24.49 -13.87 7.06
C THR A 136 23.56 -14.54 6.06
N TYR A 137 23.20 -13.86 4.97
CA TYR A 137 22.38 -14.47 3.92
C TYR A 137 23.03 -15.72 3.31
N CYS A 138 24.29 -15.59 2.88
CA CYS A 138 25.00 -16.68 2.21
C CYS A 138 25.20 -17.91 3.11
N ILE A 139 25.42 -17.71 4.41
CA ILE A 139 25.67 -18.78 5.37
C ILE A 139 24.35 -19.37 5.90
N GLU A 140 23.41 -18.54 6.34
CA GLU A 140 22.24 -18.98 7.10
C GLU A 140 21.05 -19.32 6.19
N LYS A 141 20.86 -18.59 5.09
CA LYS A 141 19.68 -18.76 4.22
C LYS A 141 19.95 -19.70 3.04
N VAL A 142 21.12 -19.60 2.43
CA VAL A 142 21.44 -20.32 1.18
C VAL A 142 22.36 -21.52 1.40
N ASN A 143 23.42 -21.30 2.19
CA ASN A 143 24.41 -22.31 2.58
C ASN A 143 24.97 -23.18 1.44
N ASN A 144 25.28 -22.57 0.29
CA ASN A 144 26.04 -23.23 -0.77
C ASN A 144 27.25 -22.39 -1.19
N ARG A 145 28.24 -23.03 -1.83
CA ARG A 145 29.51 -22.39 -2.22
C ARG A 145 29.38 -21.19 -3.17
N HIS A 146 28.23 -21.03 -3.81
CA HIS A 146 27.96 -19.98 -4.80
C HIS A 146 27.13 -18.84 -4.25
N CYS A 147 26.59 -18.96 -3.03
CA CYS A 147 25.59 -18.06 -2.46
C CYS A 147 24.42 -17.76 -3.41
N THR A 148 24.03 -18.75 -4.21
CA THR A 148 22.87 -18.62 -5.11
C THR A 148 21.66 -19.25 -4.46
N PRO A 149 20.53 -18.55 -4.29
CA PRO A 149 19.31 -19.17 -3.79
C PRO A 149 18.95 -20.39 -4.64
N ALA A 150 18.30 -21.38 -4.02
CA ALA A 150 17.67 -22.45 -4.76
C ALA A 150 16.70 -21.83 -5.80
N LYS A 151 16.50 -22.48 -6.94
CA LYS A 151 15.47 -22.05 -7.89
C LYS A 151 14.16 -21.90 -7.13
N CYS A 152 13.51 -20.74 -7.27
CA CYS A 152 12.22 -20.54 -6.64
C CYS A 152 11.22 -21.61 -7.13
N PRO A 153 10.35 -22.12 -6.24
CA PRO A 153 9.23 -22.96 -6.65
C PRO A 153 8.42 -22.32 -7.77
N GLU A 154 7.73 -23.13 -8.56
CA GLU A 154 6.88 -22.64 -9.64
C GLU A 154 5.86 -21.60 -9.11
N GLY A 155 5.77 -20.47 -9.79
CA GLY A 155 4.93 -19.33 -9.39
C GLY A 155 5.58 -18.33 -8.42
N GLN A 156 6.75 -18.64 -7.83
CA GLN A 156 7.49 -17.71 -6.98
C GLN A 156 8.63 -17.01 -7.73
N LYS A 157 8.98 -15.79 -7.32
CA LYS A 157 10.13 -15.02 -7.80
C LYS A 157 10.97 -14.56 -6.60
N ALA A 158 12.28 -14.47 -6.79
CA ALA A 158 13.16 -13.79 -5.85
C ALA A 158 13.13 -12.29 -6.17
N LEU A 159 12.27 -11.53 -5.50
CA LEU A 159 12.37 -10.06 -5.53
C LEU A 159 13.47 -9.67 -4.54
N ASP A 160 14.35 -8.77 -4.96
CA ASP A 160 15.57 -8.37 -4.23
C ASP A 160 16.63 -9.48 -4.04
N GLY A 161 16.50 -10.62 -4.73
CA GLY A 161 17.57 -11.61 -4.84
C GLY A 161 17.80 -12.50 -3.63
N PHE A 162 16.98 -12.38 -2.56
CA PHE A 162 17.23 -13.09 -1.31
C PHE A 162 16.15 -14.13 -0.96
N GLU A 163 14.86 -13.81 -1.07
CA GLU A 163 13.78 -14.73 -0.69
C GLU A 163 12.81 -14.96 -1.85
N CYS A 164 12.47 -16.23 -2.10
CA CYS A 164 11.43 -16.58 -3.05
C CYS A 164 10.07 -16.25 -2.44
N CYS A 165 9.28 -15.48 -3.17
CA CYS A 165 7.95 -15.04 -2.75
C CYS A 165 7.00 -15.09 -3.94
N TYR A 166 5.70 -15.09 -3.70
CA TYR A 166 4.75 -14.84 -4.76
C TYR A 166 4.73 -13.34 -5.07
N PRO A 167 5.11 -12.91 -6.29
CA PRO A 167 5.05 -11.51 -6.66
C PRO A 167 3.59 -11.12 -6.90
N PHE A 168 3.23 -9.88 -6.55
CA PHE A 168 1.97 -9.28 -6.98
C PHE A 168 2.19 -7.84 -7.44
N LYS A 169 1.33 -7.35 -8.33
CA LYS A 169 1.45 -5.99 -8.87
C LYS A 169 0.60 -5.02 -8.08
N GLN A 170 1.23 -3.99 -7.54
CA GLN A 170 0.53 -2.85 -6.96
C GLN A 170 -0.15 -2.01 -8.07
N PRO A 171 -1.15 -1.18 -7.73
CA PRO A 171 -1.81 -0.29 -8.70
C PRO A 171 -0.87 0.67 -9.45
N ASN A 172 0.29 0.98 -8.87
CA ASN A 172 1.34 1.79 -9.49
C ASN A 172 2.24 1.01 -10.48
N GLY A 173 1.99 -0.29 -10.68
CA GLY A 173 2.75 -1.20 -11.55
C GLY A 173 3.98 -1.85 -10.90
N THR A 174 4.30 -1.52 -9.65
CA THR A 174 5.44 -2.10 -8.93
C THR A 174 5.13 -3.54 -8.52
N GLU A 175 6.02 -4.48 -8.85
CA GLU A 175 5.96 -5.85 -8.31
C GLU A 175 6.57 -5.86 -6.90
N VAL A 176 5.82 -6.37 -5.93
CA VAL A 176 6.28 -6.55 -4.55
C VAL A 176 6.01 -7.97 -4.07
N CYS A 177 6.76 -8.42 -3.06
CA CYS A 177 6.58 -9.74 -2.48
C CYS A 177 5.35 -9.78 -1.57
N CYS A 178 4.58 -10.87 -1.66
CA CYS A 178 3.69 -11.22 -0.57
C CYS A 178 4.48 -11.64 0.68
N PRO A 179 4.04 -11.21 1.88
CA PRO A 179 4.61 -11.67 3.15
C PRO A 179 4.60 -13.21 3.26
N ALA A 180 5.44 -13.74 4.16
CA ALA A 180 5.48 -15.18 4.41
C ALA A 180 4.09 -15.74 4.76
N ASN A 181 3.77 -16.92 4.21
CA ASN A 181 2.47 -17.62 4.34
C ASN A 181 1.28 -16.90 3.68
N THR A 182 1.54 -15.97 2.75
CA THR A 182 0.50 -15.31 1.96
C THR A 182 0.74 -15.50 0.46
N VAL A 183 -0.34 -15.50 -0.31
CA VAL A 183 -0.38 -15.63 -1.77
C VAL A 183 -1.20 -14.50 -2.38
N PRO A 184 -0.84 -14.02 -3.58
CA PRO A 184 -1.67 -13.09 -4.30
C PRO A 184 -3.01 -13.74 -4.63
N ARG A 185 -4.11 -13.06 -4.30
CA ARG A 185 -5.43 -13.37 -4.85
C ARG A 185 -6.04 -12.10 -5.41
N ASN A 186 -6.84 -12.29 -6.46
CA ASN A 186 -7.69 -11.23 -6.99
C ASN A 186 -8.85 -11.00 -6.02
N ILE A 187 -8.97 -9.77 -5.53
CA ILE A 187 -10.14 -9.31 -4.78
C ILE A 187 -11.11 -8.61 -5.74
N GLU A 188 -12.36 -8.44 -5.29
CA GLU A 188 -13.40 -7.74 -6.06
C GLU A 188 -12.90 -6.36 -6.50
N GLY A 189 -13.21 -5.97 -7.74
CA GLY A 189 -12.69 -4.76 -8.38
C GLY A 189 -11.34 -4.92 -9.13
N GLY A 190 -10.84 -6.16 -9.28
CA GLY A 190 -9.69 -6.45 -10.16
C GLY A 190 -8.31 -6.08 -9.58
N ASN A 191 -8.26 -5.75 -8.30
CA ASN A 191 -6.99 -5.52 -7.60
C ASN A 191 -6.45 -6.85 -7.07
N GLU A 192 -5.14 -7.06 -7.13
CA GLU A 192 -4.47 -8.16 -6.43
C GLU A 192 -4.05 -7.71 -5.02
N MET A 193 -4.20 -8.59 -4.04
CA MET A 193 -3.59 -8.40 -2.73
C MET A 193 -3.07 -9.71 -2.14
N CYS A 194 -2.20 -9.60 -1.14
CA CYS A 194 -1.66 -10.76 -0.43
C CYS A 194 -2.65 -11.26 0.61
N CYS A 195 -3.08 -12.50 0.42
CA CYS A 195 -4.05 -13.19 1.25
C CYS A 195 -3.36 -14.37 1.95
N PRO A 196 -3.77 -14.76 3.17
CA PRO A 196 -3.30 -16.00 3.77
C PRO A 196 -3.41 -17.20 2.81
N GLU A 197 -2.40 -18.07 2.75
CA GLU A 197 -2.46 -19.31 1.96
C GLU A 197 -3.70 -20.14 2.30
N LYS A 198 -4.02 -20.19 3.59
CA LYS A 198 -5.21 -20.83 4.15
C LYS A 198 -6.00 -19.82 4.96
N GLY A 199 -7.29 -19.70 4.66
CA GLY A 199 -8.19 -18.77 5.33
C GLY A 199 -8.80 -17.75 4.36
N PRO A 200 -9.70 -16.91 4.89
CA PRO A 200 -10.40 -15.90 4.12
C PRO A 200 -9.48 -14.73 3.76
N CYS A 201 -9.80 -14.05 2.66
CA CYS A 201 -9.11 -12.83 2.24
C CYS A 201 -10.05 -11.62 2.22
N CYS A 202 -9.82 -10.70 3.15
CA CYS A 202 -10.53 -9.42 3.22
C CYS A 202 -9.54 -8.25 3.19
N ARG A 203 -10.00 -7.11 2.66
CA ARG A 203 -9.24 -5.86 2.70
C ARG A 203 -9.09 -5.37 4.15
N GLU A 204 -8.07 -4.58 4.40
CA GLU A 204 -7.95 -3.88 5.67
C GLU A 204 -9.22 -3.06 5.94
N GLY A 205 -9.71 -3.10 7.17
CA GLY A 205 -10.99 -2.48 7.53
C GLY A 205 -12.23 -3.37 7.32
N HIS A 206 -12.08 -4.60 6.81
CA HIS A 206 -13.17 -5.54 6.60
C HIS A 206 -12.98 -6.84 7.38
N ILE A 207 -14.09 -7.48 7.75
CA ILE A 207 -14.18 -8.80 8.36
C ILE A 207 -14.74 -9.80 7.36
N PHE A 208 -14.26 -11.03 7.46
CA PHE A 208 -14.83 -12.15 6.72
C PHE A 208 -16.16 -12.56 7.34
N GLU A 209 -17.17 -12.70 6.51
CA GLU A 209 -18.51 -13.09 6.93
C GLU A 209 -18.80 -14.52 6.50
N GLN A 210 -18.67 -14.80 5.20
CA GLN A 210 -18.90 -16.13 4.65
C GLN A 210 -18.22 -16.31 3.29
N GLN A 211 -18.18 -17.55 2.82
CA GLN A 211 -17.73 -17.88 1.47
C GLN A 211 -18.94 -18.24 0.60
N LEU A 212 -19.09 -17.59 -0.55
CA LEU A 212 -20.13 -17.88 -1.54
C LEU A 212 -19.49 -18.09 -2.91
N ASP A 213 -19.77 -19.22 -3.55
CA ASP A 213 -19.21 -19.60 -4.86
C ASP A 213 -17.67 -19.52 -4.93
N GLY A 214 -17.00 -19.86 -3.83
CA GLY A 214 -15.53 -19.81 -3.73
C GLY A 214 -14.94 -18.41 -3.60
N LYS A 215 -15.77 -17.38 -3.45
CA LYS A 215 -15.36 -16.01 -3.11
C LYS A 215 -15.58 -15.74 -1.63
N ASP A 216 -14.60 -15.11 -1.00
CA ASP A 216 -14.71 -14.66 0.37
C ASP A 216 -15.50 -13.34 0.39
N LEU A 217 -16.66 -13.35 1.03
CA LEU A 217 -17.50 -12.17 1.21
C LEU A 217 -17.07 -11.45 2.49
N CYS A 218 -16.74 -10.18 2.33
CA CYS A 218 -16.18 -9.36 3.37
C CYS A 218 -17.06 -8.14 3.62
N CYS A 219 -17.29 -7.81 4.89
CA CYS A 219 -18.05 -6.63 5.29
C CYS A 219 -17.16 -5.65 6.08
N PRO A 220 -17.36 -4.33 5.96
CA PRO A 220 -16.66 -3.36 6.80
C PRO A 220 -16.80 -3.68 8.30
N TYR A 221 -15.77 -3.37 9.10
CA TYR A 221 -15.89 -3.50 10.56
C TYR A 221 -17.14 -2.78 11.09
N GLY A 222 -17.86 -3.45 11.99
CA GLY A 222 -19.10 -2.89 12.55
C GLY A 222 -20.30 -2.97 11.60
N THR A 223 -20.25 -3.82 10.58
CA THR A 223 -21.39 -4.21 9.76
C THR A 223 -21.52 -5.74 9.75
N GLU A 224 -22.66 -6.24 9.30
CA GLU A 224 -23.00 -7.65 9.14
C GLU A 224 -23.50 -7.91 7.71
N PHE A 225 -23.16 -9.08 7.18
CA PHE A 225 -23.59 -9.49 5.85
C PHE A 225 -25.10 -9.78 5.80
N LYS A 226 -25.81 -9.17 4.85
CA LYS A 226 -27.26 -9.34 4.66
C LYS A 226 -27.66 -10.01 3.35
N GLY A 227 -26.75 -10.15 2.39
CA GLY A 227 -27.04 -10.79 1.11
C GLY A 227 -26.11 -10.32 0.00
N VAL A 228 -26.39 -10.76 -1.23
CA VAL A 228 -25.66 -10.33 -2.42
C VAL A 228 -26.62 -9.58 -3.34
N HIS A 229 -26.21 -8.40 -3.80
CA HIS A 229 -26.94 -7.63 -4.79
C HIS A 229 -26.00 -7.29 -5.95
N LEU A 230 -26.39 -7.60 -7.18
CA LEU A 230 -25.56 -7.39 -8.39
C LEU A 230 -24.13 -7.97 -8.27
N SER A 231 -24.01 -9.14 -7.64
CA SER A 231 -22.73 -9.82 -7.37
C SER A 231 -21.81 -9.12 -6.35
N GLU A 232 -22.32 -8.15 -5.59
CA GLU A 232 -21.60 -7.49 -4.49
C GLU A 232 -22.25 -7.81 -3.13
N PRO A 233 -21.45 -7.99 -2.05
CA PRO A 233 -21.99 -8.19 -0.71
C PRO A 233 -22.70 -6.93 -0.20
N VAL A 234 -23.92 -7.11 0.30
CA VAL A 234 -24.67 -6.08 1.01
C VAL A 234 -24.37 -6.23 2.50
N CYS A 235 -23.74 -5.20 3.07
CA CYS A 235 -23.37 -5.15 4.48
C CYS A 235 -24.14 -4.02 5.17
N CYS A 236 -24.75 -4.31 6.31
CA CYS A 236 -25.53 -3.35 7.09
C CYS A 236 -24.97 -3.23 8.50
N PRO A 237 -25.02 -2.07 9.18
CA PRO A 237 -24.72 -1.99 10.61
C PRO A 237 -25.53 -3.05 11.40
N PRO A 238 -24.94 -3.69 12.44
CA PRO A 238 -25.63 -4.67 13.24
C PRO A 238 -26.87 -4.03 13.85
N MET A 239 -28.04 -4.53 13.46
CA MET A 239 -29.29 -4.01 14.00
C MET A 239 -29.35 -4.31 15.50
N THR A 240 -29.42 -3.26 16.32
CA THR A 240 -29.95 -3.41 17.67
C THR A 240 -31.47 -3.63 17.57
N ALA A 241 -31.82 -4.91 17.35
CA ALA A 241 -33.10 -5.56 17.63
C ALA A 241 -34.31 -5.20 16.72
N TRP A 242 -34.73 -6.12 15.81
CA TRP A 242 -36.04 -6.85 15.81
C TRP A 242 -36.46 -7.48 14.45
N ASP A 243 -37.05 -8.68 14.59
CA ASP A 243 -37.90 -9.54 13.74
C ASP A 243 -37.48 -10.03 12.33
N ASP A 244 -37.46 -11.38 12.23
CA ASP A 244 -36.87 -12.27 11.23
C ASP A 244 -37.52 -12.33 9.84
N GLU A 245 -38.43 -11.43 9.45
CA GLU A 245 -39.32 -11.70 8.29
C GLU A 245 -39.12 -10.83 7.02
N SER A 246 -38.11 -9.96 6.92
CA SER A 246 -37.81 -9.32 5.61
C SER A 246 -36.40 -8.71 5.51
N PRO A 247 -35.59 -9.07 4.49
CA PRO A 247 -34.33 -8.38 4.18
C PRO A 247 -34.64 -7.08 3.43
N THR A 248 -35.26 -6.12 4.11
CA THR A 248 -35.47 -4.77 3.59
C THR A 248 -34.59 -3.79 4.33
N TYR A 249 -33.87 -2.96 3.58
CA TYR A 249 -33.16 -1.79 4.09
C TYR A 249 -34.14 -0.97 4.96
N HIS A 250 -33.94 -0.99 6.28
CA HIS A 250 -34.68 -0.14 7.20
C HIS A 250 -33.81 1.08 7.49
N PRO A 251 -34.14 2.26 6.94
CA PRO A 251 -33.56 3.51 7.42
C PRO A 251 -33.83 3.58 8.92
N GLN A 252 -32.80 3.78 9.75
CA GLN A 252 -33.05 4.07 11.14
C GLN A 252 -33.81 5.40 11.22
N GLU A 253 -34.97 5.35 11.86
CA GLU A 253 -35.76 6.55 12.13
C GLU A 253 -35.05 7.37 13.19
N TYR A 254 -34.34 8.40 12.77
CA TYR A 254 -34.05 9.51 13.66
C TYR A 254 -35.08 10.59 13.41
N GLU A 255 -36.23 10.46 14.10
CA GLU A 255 -37.21 11.53 14.15
C GLU A 255 -36.62 12.69 14.95
N TYR A 256 -36.02 13.64 14.25
CA TYR A 256 -35.72 14.93 14.84
C TYR A 256 -37.02 15.72 15.02
N ARG A 257 -37.66 15.59 16.19
CA ARG A 257 -38.68 16.55 16.66
C ARG A 257 -38.01 17.79 17.25
N GLY A 258 -37.23 18.48 16.43
CA GLY A 258 -36.86 19.84 16.79
C GLY A 258 -38.05 20.77 16.63
N ASP A 259 -38.19 21.73 17.53
CA ASP A 259 -39.19 22.81 17.40
C ASP A 259 -38.96 23.67 16.15
N LYS A 260 -37.76 23.59 15.54
CA LYS A 260 -37.37 24.34 14.35
C LYS A 260 -37.14 23.40 13.16
N THR A 261 -37.83 23.70 12.06
CA THR A 261 -37.59 23.07 10.76
C THR A 261 -36.27 23.59 10.17
N PRO A 262 -35.40 22.74 9.60
CA PRO A 262 -34.18 23.21 8.97
C PRO A 262 -34.48 24.20 7.82
N GLU A 263 -33.87 25.38 7.87
CA GLU A 263 -34.00 26.43 6.87
C GLU A 263 -32.85 26.37 5.85
N THR A 264 -31.73 25.74 6.21
CA THR A 264 -30.50 25.65 5.41
C THR A 264 -30.05 24.20 5.23
N GLN A 265 -29.21 23.94 4.24
CA GLN A 265 -28.63 22.61 4.04
C GLN A 265 -27.72 22.24 5.21
N ALA A 266 -26.95 23.22 5.71
CA ALA A 266 -26.11 23.02 6.88
C ALA A 266 -26.92 22.60 8.13
N GLU A 267 -28.09 23.21 8.36
CA GLU A 267 -28.99 22.81 9.45
C GLU A 267 -29.56 21.39 9.24
N LEU A 268 -29.96 21.04 8.01
CA LEU A 268 -30.47 19.69 7.71
C LEU A 268 -29.39 18.62 7.90
N VAL A 269 -28.17 18.87 7.41
CA VAL A 269 -27.02 17.99 7.64
C VAL A 269 -26.72 17.86 9.12
N LYS A 270 -26.80 18.97 9.89
CA LYS A 270 -26.62 18.95 11.34
C LYS A 270 -27.66 18.07 12.04
N VAL A 271 -28.92 18.07 11.59
CA VAL A 271 -29.96 17.18 12.12
C VAL A 271 -29.54 15.71 12.03
N CYS A 272 -29.11 15.24 10.85
CA CYS A 272 -28.64 13.87 10.69
C CYS A 272 -27.31 13.60 11.41
N LYS A 273 -26.40 14.57 11.48
CA LYS A 273 -25.13 14.40 12.21
C LYS A 273 -25.32 14.24 13.72
N ASN A 274 -26.37 14.81 14.32
CA ASN A 274 -26.66 14.64 15.74
C ASN A 274 -26.95 13.18 16.14
N VAL A 275 -27.22 12.35 15.14
CA VAL A 275 -27.53 10.92 15.29
C VAL A 275 -26.54 10.05 14.52
N ASN A 276 -25.33 10.59 14.26
CA ASN A 276 -24.24 9.93 13.52
C ASN A 276 -24.62 9.44 12.12
N ALA A 277 -25.57 10.11 11.47
CA ALA A 277 -26.07 9.78 10.14
C ALA A 277 -25.82 10.94 9.15
N LEU A 278 -26.12 10.70 7.88
CA LEU A 278 -26.19 11.73 6.83
C LEU A 278 -27.59 11.79 6.22
N PRO A 279 -27.97 12.89 5.55
CA PRO A 279 -29.21 12.94 4.80
C PRO A 279 -29.27 11.83 3.74
N VAL A 280 -30.41 11.17 3.60
CA VAL A 280 -30.53 9.97 2.73
C VAL A 280 -30.23 10.28 1.26
N LYS A 281 -29.45 9.39 0.65
CA LYS A 281 -29.13 9.35 -0.79
C LYS A 281 -29.90 8.20 -1.45
N ILE A 282 -30.42 8.43 -2.66
CA ILE A 282 -31.24 7.46 -3.39
C ILE A 282 -30.71 7.31 -4.82
N ASP A 283 -29.92 6.28 -5.06
CA ASP A 283 -29.22 6.01 -6.31
C ASP A 283 -30.00 5.12 -7.29
N ASN A 284 -31.06 4.45 -6.83
CA ASN A 284 -31.85 3.54 -7.67
C ASN A 284 -33.30 3.38 -7.18
N LYS A 285 -34.09 2.69 -8.01
CA LYS A 285 -35.51 2.44 -7.78
C LYS A 285 -35.75 1.60 -6.53
N GLU A 286 -34.91 0.60 -6.28
CA GLU A 286 -35.04 -0.33 -5.17
C GLU A 286 -34.91 0.40 -3.82
N GLN A 287 -33.96 1.32 -3.70
CA GLN A 287 -33.80 2.17 -2.52
C GLN A 287 -35.03 3.07 -2.31
N ASN A 288 -35.58 3.66 -3.37
CA ASN A 288 -36.81 4.46 -3.27
C ASN A 288 -38.01 3.63 -2.84
N ASP A 289 -38.18 2.43 -3.39
CA ASP A 289 -39.26 1.52 -3.02
C ASP A 289 -39.16 1.04 -1.56
N ALA A 290 -37.94 0.82 -1.06
CA ALA A 290 -37.69 0.53 0.34
C ALA A 290 -38.11 1.70 1.24
N LEU A 291 -37.71 2.93 0.89
CA LEU A 291 -38.12 4.15 1.62
C LEU A 291 -39.63 4.38 1.58
N LYS A 292 -40.28 4.16 0.45
CA LYS A 292 -41.74 4.20 0.29
C LYS A 292 -42.44 3.22 1.24
N THR A 293 -41.95 1.98 1.31
CA THR A 293 -42.51 0.96 2.20
C THR A 293 -42.33 1.35 3.66
N PHE A 294 -41.13 1.82 4.02
CA PHE A 294 -40.83 2.34 5.34
C PHE A 294 -41.77 3.48 5.75
N MET A 295 -41.91 4.50 4.88
CA MET A 295 -42.78 5.65 5.10
C MET A 295 -44.25 5.26 5.30
N ARG A 296 -44.76 4.33 4.49
CA ARG A 296 -46.11 3.76 4.65
C ARG A 296 -46.30 3.10 6.01
N ASN A 297 -45.32 2.31 6.44
CA ASN A 297 -45.37 1.63 7.75
C ASN A 297 -45.31 2.64 8.91
N ALA A 298 -44.49 3.68 8.77
CA ALA A 298 -44.41 4.79 9.73
C ALA A 298 -45.64 5.73 9.71
N LYS A 299 -46.61 5.48 8.82
CA LYS A 299 -47.77 6.36 8.57
C LYS A 299 -47.36 7.81 8.29
N ARG A 300 -46.23 7.99 7.61
CA ARG A 300 -45.74 9.29 7.15
C ARG A 300 -45.71 9.30 5.64
N PHE A 301 -46.33 10.30 5.04
CA PHE A 301 -46.38 10.42 3.58
C PHE A 301 -45.38 11.43 3.04
N ILE A 302 -44.75 12.22 3.92
CA ILE A 302 -43.90 13.34 3.51
C ILE A 302 -42.68 13.44 4.41
N ALA A 303 -41.49 13.38 3.81
CA ALA A 303 -40.23 13.61 4.49
C ALA A 303 -39.19 14.18 3.53
N THR A 304 -38.27 15.00 4.05
CA THR A 304 -37.17 15.61 3.31
C THR A 304 -36.07 14.59 3.09
N ILE A 305 -35.51 14.55 1.88
CA ILE A 305 -34.36 13.69 1.53
C ILE A 305 -33.09 14.53 1.39
N GLY A 306 -31.93 13.87 1.27
CA GLY A 306 -30.63 14.52 1.16
C GLY A 306 -30.32 15.15 -0.20
N LEU A 307 -31.32 15.48 -1.03
CA LEU A 307 -31.12 16.09 -2.35
C LEU A 307 -31.48 17.58 -2.30
N ALA A 308 -30.57 18.46 -2.71
CA ALA A 308 -30.80 19.90 -2.78
C ALA A 308 -29.92 20.61 -3.82
N ILE A 309 -30.27 21.84 -4.18
CA ILE A 309 -29.40 22.73 -4.96
C ILE A 309 -28.41 23.39 -4.00
N PRO A 310 -27.08 23.25 -4.16
CA PRO A 310 -26.09 23.79 -3.21
C PRO A 310 -26.28 25.26 -2.87
N GLU A 311 -25.97 25.64 -1.62
CA GLU A 311 -26.14 27.02 -1.15
C GLU A 311 -25.34 28.01 -2.00
N GLY A 312 -26.01 29.06 -2.48
CA GLY A 312 -25.41 30.08 -3.35
C GLY A 312 -25.40 29.73 -4.84
N GLU A 313 -25.77 28.51 -5.23
CA GLU A 313 -25.94 28.15 -6.64
C GLU A 313 -27.30 28.64 -7.19
N GLN A 314 -27.34 28.93 -8.49
CA GLN A 314 -28.58 29.29 -9.16
C GLN A 314 -29.49 28.07 -9.31
N TRP A 315 -30.80 28.30 -9.19
CA TRP A 315 -31.78 27.25 -9.42
C TRP A 315 -31.71 26.80 -10.88
N GLU A 316 -31.40 25.53 -11.10
CA GLU A 316 -31.52 24.84 -12.38
C GLU A 316 -31.91 23.38 -12.13
N LYS A 317 -32.63 22.77 -13.08
CA LYS A 317 -33.07 21.37 -12.95
C LYS A 317 -31.91 20.39 -12.76
N ASP A 318 -30.74 20.71 -13.32
CA ASP A 318 -29.56 19.84 -13.29
C ASP A 318 -28.57 20.20 -12.15
N ASN A 319 -28.94 21.15 -11.27
CA ASN A 319 -28.08 21.62 -10.17
C ASN A 319 -28.32 20.91 -8.84
N TYR A 320 -29.27 19.98 -8.76
CA TYR A 320 -29.42 19.15 -7.55
C TYR A 320 -28.17 18.29 -7.30
N ARG A 321 -27.75 18.23 -6.04
CA ARG A 321 -26.64 17.43 -5.52
C ARG A 321 -27.07 16.71 -4.25
N TRP A 322 -26.52 15.52 -4.04
CA TRP A 322 -26.65 14.80 -2.78
C TRP A 322 -25.82 15.50 -1.70
N MET A 323 -26.44 15.89 -0.59
CA MET A 323 -25.76 16.54 0.55
C MET A 323 -24.77 15.60 1.25
N ALA A 324 -24.89 14.29 1.05
CA ALA A 324 -24.01 13.29 1.64
C ALA A 324 -22.59 13.35 1.08
N ASP A 325 -22.43 13.57 -0.24
CA ASP A 325 -21.15 13.46 -0.94
C ASP A 325 -20.94 14.51 -2.06
N GLY A 326 -21.91 15.39 -2.28
CA GLY A 326 -21.89 16.41 -3.34
C GLY A 326 -22.09 15.86 -4.75
N SER A 327 -22.40 14.56 -4.92
CA SER A 327 -22.56 13.94 -6.23
C SER A 327 -23.87 14.35 -6.92
N LYS A 328 -23.91 14.21 -8.26
CA LYS A 328 -25.15 14.37 -9.04
C LYS A 328 -26.02 13.12 -8.93
N PRO A 329 -27.35 13.24 -8.92
CA PRO A 329 -28.23 12.07 -8.97
C PRO A 329 -28.06 11.35 -10.31
N THR A 330 -27.82 10.04 -10.26
CA THR A 330 -27.82 9.14 -11.43
C THR A 330 -29.22 8.61 -11.74
N TRP A 331 -30.12 8.69 -10.77
CA TRP A 331 -31.52 8.29 -10.86
C TRP A 331 -32.40 9.28 -10.09
N THR A 332 -33.62 9.52 -10.59
CA THR A 332 -34.58 10.43 -9.94
C THR A 332 -36.01 9.93 -10.08
N ASN A 333 -36.85 10.18 -9.07
CA ASN A 333 -38.27 9.83 -9.11
C ASN A 333 -39.21 11.04 -9.00
N TRP A 334 -38.96 12.06 -9.81
CA TRP A 334 -39.78 13.28 -9.81
C TRP A 334 -41.25 12.98 -10.13
N LEU A 335 -42.17 13.67 -9.44
CA LEU A 335 -43.57 13.72 -9.84
C LEU A 335 -43.70 14.41 -11.21
N GLU A 336 -44.71 14.06 -12.00
CA GLU A 336 -44.91 14.67 -13.32
C GLU A 336 -44.91 16.21 -13.25
N GLY A 337 -44.10 16.83 -14.13
CA GLY A 337 -43.90 18.28 -14.16
C GLY A 337 -42.88 18.84 -13.17
N ARG A 338 -42.21 17.99 -12.37
CA ARG A 338 -41.17 18.38 -11.40
C ARG A 338 -39.74 18.08 -11.89
N PRO A 339 -38.72 18.74 -11.32
CA PRO A 339 -38.79 19.89 -10.40
C PRO A 339 -39.31 21.16 -11.09
N TYR A 340 -39.95 22.06 -10.33
CA TYR A 340 -40.55 23.30 -10.83
C TYR A 340 -40.07 24.53 -10.03
N ASN A 341 -39.45 25.48 -10.73
CA ASN A 341 -38.93 26.70 -10.11
C ASN A 341 -40.07 27.60 -9.61
N SER A 342 -40.38 27.52 -8.32
CA SER A 342 -41.29 28.48 -7.68
C SER A 342 -40.55 29.76 -7.29
N GLU A 343 -41.25 30.87 -7.04
CA GLU A 343 -40.67 32.05 -6.39
C GLU A 343 -41.13 32.13 -4.92
N PRO A 344 -40.22 32.09 -3.92
CA PRO A 344 -38.78 31.87 -4.03
C PRO A 344 -38.41 30.44 -4.49
N PRO A 345 -37.17 30.23 -5.01
CA PRO A 345 -36.73 28.96 -5.55
C PRO A 345 -36.92 27.79 -4.58
N ALA A 346 -37.43 26.67 -5.11
CA ALA A 346 -37.54 25.43 -4.37
C ALA A 346 -36.20 24.68 -4.47
N VAL A 347 -35.42 24.73 -3.39
CA VAL A 347 -34.02 24.23 -3.36
C VAL A 347 -33.86 22.90 -2.63
N PHE A 348 -34.85 22.46 -1.86
CA PHE A 348 -34.85 21.16 -1.17
C PHE A 348 -35.72 20.15 -1.91
N VAL A 349 -35.54 18.86 -1.63
CA VAL A 349 -36.37 17.78 -2.18
C VAL A 349 -37.00 16.97 -1.06
N ARG A 350 -38.25 16.57 -1.26
CA ARG A 350 -39.00 15.72 -0.35
C ARG A 350 -39.85 14.72 -1.12
N PHE A 351 -40.33 13.70 -0.43
CA PHE A 351 -41.41 12.87 -0.97
C PHE A 351 -42.69 13.68 -1.17
N ALA A 352 -43.42 13.35 -2.23
CA ALA A 352 -44.76 13.85 -2.54
C ALA A 352 -45.79 13.20 -1.62
N GLU A 353 -47.01 13.72 -1.60
CA GLU A 353 -48.09 13.21 -0.73
C GLU A 353 -48.52 11.78 -1.06
N ASP A 354 -48.22 11.29 -2.27
CA ASP A 354 -48.43 9.88 -2.65
C ASP A 354 -47.44 8.92 -1.98
N GLY A 355 -46.38 9.46 -1.35
CA GLY A 355 -45.29 8.70 -0.76
C GLY A 355 -44.46 7.90 -1.78
N GLU A 356 -44.63 8.16 -3.07
CA GLU A 356 -43.95 7.45 -4.16
C GLU A 356 -42.94 8.36 -4.87
N HIS A 357 -43.38 9.56 -5.26
CA HIS A 357 -42.61 10.49 -6.08
C HIS A 357 -41.93 11.58 -5.25
N TRP A 358 -41.08 12.37 -5.91
CA TRP A 358 -40.36 13.49 -5.32
C TRP A 358 -40.92 14.82 -5.82
N VAL A 359 -40.91 15.81 -4.94
CA VAL A 359 -41.23 17.21 -5.26
C VAL A 359 -40.17 18.11 -4.66
N ASP A 360 -39.87 19.19 -5.37
CA ASP A 360 -39.04 20.27 -4.85
C ASP A 360 -39.82 21.15 -3.88
N SER A 361 -39.13 21.65 -2.86
CA SER A 361 -39.67 22.42 -1.74
C SER A 361 -38.79 23.63 -1.44
N ARG A 362 -39.41 24.73 -0.99
CA ARG A 362 -38.72 25.96 -0.59
C ARG A 362 -37.93 25.82 0.71
N SER A 363 -38.41 24.93 1.58
CA SER A 363 -37.79 24.60 2.86
C SER A 363 -37.75 23.09 3.05
N ALA A 364 -36.88 22.63 3.94
CA ALA A 364 -37.02 21.31 4.50
C ALA A 364 -38.35 21.20 5.28
N LEU A 365 -38.73 19.98 5.60
CA LEU A 365 -39.78 19.65 6.55
C LEU A 365 -39.17 19.25 7.89
N SER A 366 -40.00 19.22 8.93
CA SER A 366 -39.62 18.69 10.24
C SER A 366 -39.21 17.22 10.17
N ALA A 367 -39.84 16.43 9.30
CA ALA A 367 -39.41 15.06 9.02
C ALA A 367 -38.25 15.07 8.01
N VAL A 368 -37.09 14.56 8.44
CA VAL A 368 -35.89 14.38 7.62
C VAL A 368 -35.54 12.89 7.61
N LEU A 369 -35.27 12.33 6.44
CA LEU A 369 -34.76 10.98 6.31
C LEU A 369 -33.23 11.01 6.34
N CYS A 370 -32.67 10.34 7.33
CA CYS A 370 -31.24 10.14 7.45
C CYS A 370 -30.91 8.68 7.13
N MET A 371 -29.72 8.45 6.60
CA MET A 371 -29.12 7.13 6.43
C MET A 371 -27.87 7.07 7.28
N ASP A 372 -27.68 5.95 7.97
CA ASP A 372 -26.37 5.61 8.49
C ASP A 372 -25.42 5.56 7.29
N THR A 373 -24.31 6.28 7.38
CA THR A 373 -23.26 6.12 6.39
C THR A 373 -22.88 4.65 6.33
N PRO A 374 -22.68 4.04 5.14
CA PRO A 374 -21.64 3.02 5.08
C PRO A 374 -20.39 3.73 5.59
N TYR A 375 -19.87 3.28 6.72
CA TYR A 375 -18.74 3.89 7.42
C TYR A 375 -17.52 3.90 6.49
N GLU A 376 -17.40 4.93 5.64
CA GLU A 376 -16.15 5.28 4.99
C GLU A 376 -15.36 6.06 6.03
N GLY A 377 -14.28 5.43 6.51
CA GLY A 377 -13.53 5.79 7.70
C GLY A 377 -13.44 7.29 7.93
N THR A 378 -13.88 7.70 9.13
CA THR A 378 -13.59 9.04 9.64
C THR A 378 -12.10 9.31 9.50
N GLU A 379 -11.86 10.35 8.73
CA GLU A 379 -10.58 10.95 8.46
C GLU A 379 -9.69 10.99 9.70
N LYS A 380 -8.42 10.68 9.45
CA LYS A 380 -7.29 11.05 10.28
C LYS A 380 -7.51 12.45 10.86
N ASN A 381 -7.58 12.53 12.19
CA ASN A 381 -7.35 13.76 12.92
C ASN A 381 -5.99 14.32 12.51
N ASN A 382 -5.99 15.25 11.57
CA ASN A 382 -4.86 16.11 11.24
C ASN A 382 -4.91 17.34 12.15
N GLY A 383 -4.04 17.32 13.18
CA GLY A 383 -3.54 18.51 13.89
C GLY A 383 -4.17 18.76 15.26
N LYS A 384 -3.42 19.17 16.30
CA LYS A 384 -1.99 19.52 16.41
C LYS A 384 -1.69 19.80 17.90
N LEU A 385 -0.41 19.60 18.26
CA LEU A 385 0.32 19.95 19.50
C LEU A 385 0.27 18.96 20.66
#